data_AF-A0A6G3MGT1-F1
#
_entry.id   AF-A0A6G3MGT1-F1
#
_cell.length_a   1.000
_cell.length_b   1.000
_cell.length_c   1.000
_cell.angle_alpha   90.00
_cell.angle_beta   90.00
_cell.angle_gamma   90.00
#
_symmetry.space_group_name_H-M   'P 1'
#
loop_
_entity.id
_entity.type
_entity.pdbx_description
1 polymer ?
#
loop_
_entity_poly.entity_id
_entity_poly.type
_entity_poly.pdbx_seq_one_letter_code
_entity_poly.pdbx_strand_id
1 'polypeptide(L)'
;MEQNISKLLVDRNKLIEESTRRLDYHYKNILTEPYDCICEIEQFFEIYNDKKQLPSIKTKTLNLLTDIFIDLVPGYKILNDDNETIKHQKNIKKINSFEREFLRYYTNFVQLLITIQKDLTRIYSNFDRSQKNVECLALKNLFNSLFKIFSHMSQFNHCEKIFNLTILSCVTFRQSLDCEILYTCIEKHFINDTT
;
A
#
# COMPACT_ATOMS: atom_id res chain seq x y z
N MET A 1 11.87 14.53 -37.00
CA MET A 1 12.08 14.29 -35.55
C MET A 1 10.77 14.01 -34.81
N GLU A 2 9.64 14.59 -35.23
CA GLU A 2 8.30 14.40 -34.62
C GLU A 2 7.73 12.97 -34.71
N GLN A 3 7.97 12.24 -35.80
CA GLN A 3 7.47 10.86 -35.98
C GLN A 3 8.00 9.89 -34.90
N ASN A 4 9.16 10.17 -34.31
CA ASN A 4 9.76 9.32 -33.28
C ASN A 4 9.11 9.56 -31.90
N ILE A 5 8.83 10.82 -31.57
CA ILE A 5 8.17 11.20 -30.31
C ILE A 5 6.73 10.68 -30.28
N SER A 6 5.98 10.82 -31.38
CA SER A 6 4.60 10.32 -31.46
C SER A 6 4.54 8.81 -31.26
N LYS A 7 5.47 8.05 -31.84
CA LYS A 7 5.54 6.59 -31.66
C LYS A 7 5.85 6.21 -30.22
N LEU A 8 6.83 6.88 -29.59
CA LEU A 8 7.17 6.67 -28.18
C LEU A 8 6.00 6.96 -27.24
N LEU A 9 5.20 7.99 -27.51
CA LEU A 9 4.01 8.30 -26.71
C LEU A 9 2.93 7.22 -26.86
N VAL A 10 2.70 6.72 -28.07
CA VAL A 10 1.76 5.62 -28.32
C VAL A 10 2.20 4.35 -27.61
N ASP A 11 3.48 3.99 -27.71
CA ASP A 11 4.03 2.80 -27.05
C ASP A 11 3.94 2.93 -25.52
N ARG A 12 4.25 4.10 -24.96
CA ARG A 12 4.07 4.40 -23.54
C ARG A 12 2.61 4.24 -23.10
N ASN A 13 1.66 4.77 -23.87
CA ASN A 13 0.24 4.68 -23.53
C ASN A 13 -0.27 3.24 -23.56
N LYS A 14 0.17 2.44 -24.54
CA LYS A 14 -0.14 1.00 -24.59
C LYS A 14 0.37 0.27 -23.35
N LEU A 15 1.60 0.52 -22.93
CA LEU A 15 2.16 -0.09 -21.71
C LEU A 15 1.35 0.30 -20.46
N ILE A 16 0.91 1.57 -20.37
CA ILE A 16 0.06 2.04 -19.27
C ILE A 16 -1.29 1.32 -19.29
N GLU A 17 -1.94 1.22 -20.46
CA GLU A 17 -3.22 0.54 -20.61
C GLU A 17 -3.14 -0.94 -20.27
N GLU A 18 -2.14 -1.65 -20.78
CA GLU A 18 -1.94 -3.08 -20.51
C GLU A 18 -1.69 -3.34 -19.02
N SER A 19 -0.79 -2.56 -18.41
CA SER A 19 -0.51 -2.66 -16.97
C SER A 19 -1.77 -2.36 -16.15
N THR A 20 -2.54 -1.35 -16.56
CA THR A 20 -3.77 -0.94 -15.89
C THR A 20 -4.84 -2.03 -15.98
N ARG A 21 -5.08 -2.58 -17.17
CA ARG A 21 -6.04 -3.67 -17.37
C ARG A 21 -5.67 -4.90 -16.54
N ARG A 22 -4.38 -5.25 -16.48
CA ARG A 22 -3.89 -6.36 -15.65
C ARG A 22 -4.15 -6.12 -14.17
N LEU A 23 -3.83 -4.93 -13.66
CA LEU A 23 -4.11 -4.56 -12.26
C LEU A 23 -5.60 -4.59 -11.95
N ASP A 24 -6.43 -4.02 -12.82
CA ASP A 24 -7.88 -3.95 -12.64
C ASP A 24 -8.53 -5.35 -12.68
N TYR A 25 -8.00 -6.26 -13.52
CA TYR A 25 -8.41 -7.66 -13.56
C TYR A 25 -8.16 -8.36 -12.22
N HIS A 26 -6.93 -8.30 -11.70
CA HIS A 26 -6.58 -8.94 -10.43
C HIS A 26 -7.33 -8.31 -9.25
N TYR A 27 -7.46 -6.98 -9.23
CA TYR A 27 -8.21 -6.27 -8.21
C TYR A 27 -9.66 -6.74 -8.15
N LYS A 28 -10.32 -6.84 -9.30
CA LYS A 28 -11.70 -7.32 -9.39
C LYS A 28 -11.85 -8.76 -8.89
N ASN A 29 -10.93 -9.65 -9.27
CA ASN A 29 -10.98 -11.05 -8.85
C ASN A 29 -10.87 -11.18 -7.33
N ILE A 30 -9.90 -10.49 -6.74
CA ILE A 30 -9.67 -10.48 -5.29
C ILE A 30 -10.91 -9.99 -4.54
N LEU A 31 -11.57 -8.93 -5.01
CA LEU A 31 -12.76 -8.40 -4.34
C LEU A 31 -14.03 -9.24 -4.56
N THR A 32 -14.10 -9.97 -5.68
CA THR A 32 -15.28 -10.81 -5.98
C THR A 32 -15.22 -12.14 -5.24
N GLU A 33 -14.05 -12.80 -5.25
CA GLU A 33 -13.84 -14.14 -4.68
C GLU A 33 -12.58 -14.18 -3.80
N PRO A 34 -12.54 -13.45 -2.67
CA PRO A 34 -11.31 -13.24 -1.90
C PRO A 34 -10.70 -14.54 -1.39
N TYR A 35 -11.51 -15.52 -1.01
CA TYR A 35 -10.99 -16.80 -0.50
C TYR A 35 -10.23 -17.62 -1.55
N ASP A 36 -10.58 -17.47 -2.83
CA ASP A 36 -10.01 -18.27 -3.92
C ASP A 36 -8.93 -17.48 -4.68
N CYS A 37 -9.02 -16.14 -4.68
CA CYS A 37 -8.14 -15.25 -5.43
C CYS A 37 -7.12 -14.47 -4.57
N ILE A 38 -7.01 -14.72 -3.26
CA ILE A 38 -6.09 -13.96 -2.38
C ILE A 38 -4.63 -14.01 -2.85
N CYS A 39 -4.21 -15.11 -3.49
CA CYS A 39 -2.85 -15.24 -4.04
C CYS A 39 -2.55 -14.28 -5.18
N GLU A 40 -3.56 -13.72 -5.84
CA GLU A 40 -3.36 -12.73 -6.90
C GLU A 40 -2.75 -11.43 -6.37
N ILE A 41 -2.74 -11.19 -5.06
CA ILE A 41 -1.98 -10.08 -4.45
C ILE A 41 -0.49 -10.13 -4.82
N GLU A 42 0.09 -11.33 -5.02
CA GLU A 42 1.49 -11.49 -5.46
C GLU A 42 1.77 -10.71 -6.76
N GLN A 43 0.80 -10.65 -7.67
CA GLN A 43 0.92 -9.95 -8.94
C GLN A 43 1.13 -8.45 -8.76
N PHE A 44 0.53 -7.85 -7.73
CA PHE A 44 0.74 -6.44 -7.42
C PHE A 44 2.16 -6.19 -6.92
N PHE A 45 2.69 -7.08 -6.06
CA PHE A 45 4.08 -6.97 -5.60
C PHE A 45 5.07 -7.14 -6.76
N GLU A 46 4.84 -8.09 -7.67
CA GLU A 46 5.64 -8.27 -8.87
C GLU A 46 5.68 -7.00 -9.74
N ILE A 47 4.50 -6.43 -10.04
CA ILE A 47 4.38 -5.20 -10.85
C ILE A 47 5.06 -4.02 -10.15
N TYR A 48 4.89 -3.87 -8.84
CA TYR A 48 5.51 -2.76 -8.10
C TYR A 48 7.04 -2.85 -8.10
N ASN A 49 7.57 -4.07 -7.92
CA ASN A 49 9.00 -4.31 -7.78
C ASN A 49 9.74 -4.34 -9.12
N ASP A 50 9.04 -4.40 -10.26
CA ASP A 50 9.69 -4.26 -11.57
C ASP A 50 10.37 -2.88 -11.66
N LYS A 51 11.68 -2.91 -11.94
CA LYS A 51 12.53 -1.72 -12.07
C LYS A 51 12.20 -0.93 -13.33
N LYS A 52 11.64 -1.57 -14.36
CA LYS A 52 11.24 -0.94 -15.62
C LYS A 52 9.84 -0.35 -15.58
N GLN A 53 9.10 -0.59 -14.48
CA GLN A 53 7.74 -0.13 -14.37
C GLN A 53 7.64 1.39 -14.26
N LEU A 54 6.68 1.96 -14.99
CA LEU A 54 6.43 3.40 -14.97
C LEU A 54 5.99 3.88 -13.57
N PRO A 55 6.44 5.06 -13.12
CA PRO A 55 6.06 5.61 -11.82
C PRO A 55 4.55 5.68 -11.59
N SER A 56 3.77 6.08 -12.61
CA SER A 56 2.31 6.15 -12.53
C SER A 56 1.66 4.79 -12.27
N ILE A 57 2.23 3.71 -12.81
CA ILE A 57 1.75 2.36 -12.54
C ILE A 57 2.13 1.94 -11.13
N LYS A 58 3.36 2.20 -10.66
CA LYS A 58 3.72 1.94 -9.25
C LYS A 58 2.80 2.67 -8.28
N THR A 59 2.43 3.92 -8.60
CA THR A 59 1.45 4.70 -7.86
C THR A 59 0.10 3.99 -7.80
N LYS A 60 -0.43 3.60 -8.97
CA LYS A 60 -1.72 2.86 -9.05
C LYS A 60 -1.66 1.53 -8.31
N THR A 61 -0.60 0.74 -8.47
CA THR A 61 -0.41 -0.54 -7.79
C THR A 61 -0.44 -0.39 -6.27
N LEU A 62 0.28 0.59 -5.71
CA LEU A 62 0.29 0.81 -4.26
C LEU A 62 -1.08 1.25 -3.74
N ASN A 63 -1.80 2.09 -4.49
CA ASN A 63 -3.15 2.50 -4.13
C ASN A 63 -4.12 1.32 -4.13
N LEU A 64 -4.12 0.50 -5.18
CA LEU A 64 -4.96 -0.69 -5.24
C LEU A 64 -4.62 -1.71 -4.15
N LEU A 65 -3.32 -1.92 -3.84
CA LEU A 65 -2.92 -2.74 -2.69
C LEU A 65 -3.49 -2.20 -1.39
N THR A 66 -3.39 -0.89 -1.18
CA THR A 66 -3.95 -0.23 0.02
C THR A 66 -5.45 -0.48 0.11
N ASP A 67 -6.18 -0.29 -1.00
CA ASP A 67 -7.63 -0.46 -1.05
C ASP A 67 -8.02 -1.93 -0.82
N ILE A 68 -7.32 -2.91 -1.41
CA ILE A 68 -7.53 -4.35 -1.14
C ILE A 68 -7.44 -4.65 0.35
N PHE A 69 -6.38 -4.17 1.02
CA PHE A 69 -6.22 -4.46 2.45
C PHE A 69 -7.29 -3.81 3.30
N ILE A 70 -7.77 -2.62 2.93
CA ILE A 70 -8.85 -1.93 3.66
C ILE A 70 -10.19 -2.63 3.43
N ASP A 71 -10.49 -3.02 2.20
CA ASP A 71 -11.77 -3.63 1.85
C ASP A 71 -11.92 -5.04 2.43
N LEU A 72 -10.81 -5.76 2.59
CA LEU A 72 -10.79 -7.13 3.09
C LEU A 72 -10.40 -7.26 4.57
N VAL A 73 -10.03 -6.18 5.25
CA VAL A 73 -9.60 -6.26 6.65
C VAL A 73 -10.75 -6.78 7.54
N PRO A 74 -10.50 -7.80 8.36
CA PRO A 74 -11.47 -8.16 9.39
C PRO A 74 -11.46 -7.12 10.52
N GLY A 75 -12.61 -6.90 11.17
CA GLY A 75 -12.73 -6.00 12.33
C GLY A 75 -12.03 -6.46 13.61
N TYR A 76 -11.15 -7.47 13.53
CA TYR A 76 -10.41 -8.05 14.63
C TYR A 76 -8.96 -8.34 14.23
N LYS A 77 -8.08 -8.49 15.22
CA LYS A 77 -6.70 -8.94 14.99
C LYS A 77 -6.69 -10.44 14.69
N ILE A 78 -6.06 -10.82 13.58
CA ILE A 78 -5.83 -12.23 13.24
C ILE A 78 -4.76 -12.76 14.20
N LEU A 79 -5.07 -13.85 14.91
CA LEU A 79 -4.16 -14.55 15.79
C LEU A 79 -3.47 -15.67 15.00
N ASN A 80 -2.14 -15.76 15.10
CA ASN A 80 -1.42 -16.93 14.61
C ASN A 80 -1.60 -18.07 15.61
N ASP A 81 -2.72 -18.78 15.53
CA ASP A 81 -2.87 -20.04 16.27
C ASP A 81 -2.21 -21.17 15.45
N ASP A 82 -1.01 -21.58 15.90
CA ASP A 82 -0.30 -22.77 15.42
C ASP A 82 -0.82 -24.06 16.08
N ASN A 83 -1.79 -23.96 16.98
CA ASN A 83 -2.36 -25.10 17.70
C ASN A 83 -3.41 -25.83 16.85
N GLU A 84 -2.95 -26.72 15.97
CA GLU A 84 -3.77 -27.63 15.15
C GLU A 84 -4.45 -28.76 15.97
N THR A 85 -5.05 -28.47 17.13
CA THR A 85 -5.61 -29.52 18.01
C THR A 85 -7.12 -29.76 17.88
N ILE A 86 -7.83 -29.07 17.00
CA ILE A 86 -9.28 -29.26 16.85
C ILE A 86 -9.61 -29.64 15.40
N LYS A 87 -10.33 -30.76 15.22
CA LYS A 87 -10.96 -31.14 13.94
C LYS A 87 -11.99 -30.08 13.53
N HIS A 88 -11.51 -29.01 12.94
CA HIS A 88 -12.36 -27.94 12.45
C HIS A 88 -13.17 -28.40 11.23
N GLN A 89 -14.44 -27.99 11.19
CA GLN A 89 -15.31 -28.15 10.02
C GLN A 89 -14.66 -27.50 8.79
N LYS A 90 -14.90 -28.04 7.58
CA LYS A 90 -14.23 -27.61 6.33
C LYS A 90 -14.23 -26.08 6.12
N ASN A 91 -15.30 -25.40 6.53
CA ASN A 91 -15.42 -23.94 6.38
C ASN A 91 -14.46 -23.15 7.29
N ILE A 92 -14.25 -23.60 8.52
CA ILE A 92 -13.31 -22.96 9.46
C ILE A 92 -11.87 -23.10 8.92
N LYS A 93 -11.53 -24.26 8.33
CA LYS A 93 -10.23 -24.43 7.68
C LYS A 93 -10.02 -23.48 6.51
N LYS A 94 -11.07 -23.24 5.69
CA LYS A 94 -11.01 -22.29 4.58
C LYS A 94 -10.79 -20.85 5.08
N ILE A 95 -11.48 -20.46 6.15
CA ILE A 95 -11.29 -19.13 6.78
C ILE A 95 -9.87 -18.99 7.34
N ASN A 96 -9.39 -19.93 8.15
CA ASN A 96 -8.06 -19.84 8.74
C ASN A 96 -6.95 -19.82 7.68
N SER A 97 -7.12 -20.58 6.60
CA SER A 97 -6.18 -20.56 5.48
C SER A 97 -6.14 -19.19 4.80
N PHE A 98 -7.31 -18.59 4.56
CA PHE A 98 -7.40 -17.25 3.98
C PHE A 98 -6.79 -16.19 4.91
N GLU A 99 -7.13 -16.20 6.19
CA GLU A 99 -6.63 -15.24 7.17
C GLU A 99 -5.10 -15.28 7.29
N ARG A 100 -4.52 -16.48 7.28
CA ARG A 100 -3.06 -16.69 7.30
C ARG A 100 -2.41 -16.09 6.05
N GLU A 101 -2.97 -16.35 4.88
CA GLU A 101 -2.48 -15.80 3.61
C GLU A 101 -2.65 -14.29 3.54
N PHE A 102 -3.81 -13.76 3.94
CA PHE A 102 -4.07 -12.34 4.02
C PHE A 102 -3.07 -11.64 4.95
N LEU A 103 -2.83 -12.18 6.15
CA LEU A 103 -1.88 -11.63 7.09
C LEU A 103 -0.44 -11.69 6.57
N ARG A 104 -0.08 -12.76 5.84
CA ARG A 104 1.22 -12.89 5.15
C ARG A 104 1.42 -11.76 4.15
N TYR A 105 0.44 -11.54 3.25
CA TYR A 105 0.52 -10.46 2.27
C TYR A 105 0.48 -9.07 2.90
N TYR A 106 -0.34 -8.87 3.93
CA TYR A 106 -0.37 -7.61 4.65
C TYR A 106 0.97 -7.32 5.34
N THR A 107 1.61 -8.33 5.93
CA THR A 107 2.97 -8.18 6.48
C THR A 107 3.97 -7.75 5.40
N ASN A 108 3.92 -8.36 4.21
CA ASN A 108 4.75 -7.97 3.07
C ASN A 108 4.47 -6.53 2.62
N PHE A 109 3.21 -6.11 2.65
CA PHE A 109 2.80 -4.75 2.32
C PHE A 109 3.33 -3.73 3.33
N VAL A 110 3.23 -4.00 4.64
CA VAL A 110 3.84 -3.15 5.68
C VAL A 110 5.35 -3.04 5.44
N GLN A 111 6.02 -4.15 5.11
CA GLN A 111 7.45 -4.15 4.81
C GLN A 111 7.77 -3.34 3.55
N LEU A 112 6.90 -3.37 2.54
CA LEU A 112 7.02 -2.55 1.34
C LEU A 112 6.96 -1.05 1.68
N LEU A 113 5.98 -0.63 2.50
CA LEU A 113 5.86 0.77 2.93
C LEU A 113 7.10 1.26 3.67
N ILE A 114 7.68 0.41 4.54
CA ILE A 114 8.94 0.72 5.23
C ILE A 114 10.09 0.90 4.23
N THR A 115 10.20 0.02 3.22
CA THR A 115 11.23 0.13 2.18
C THR A 115 11.08 1.42 1.37
N ILE A 116 9.85 1.74 0.95
CA ILE A 116 9.54 2.99 0.24
C ILE A 116 9.95 4.20 1.07
N GLN A 117 9.59 4.24 2.35
CA GLN A 117 9.95 5.33 3.26
C GLN A 117 11.47 5.51 3.36
N LYS A 118 12.23 4.41 3.48
CA LYS A 118 13.70 4.45 3.54
C LYS A 118 14.32 4.97 2.25
N ASP A 119 13.85 4.49 1.10
CA ASP A 119 14.36 4.91 -0.20
C ASP A 119 14.05 6.39 -0.47
N LEU A 120 12.83 6.83 -0.13
CA LEU A 120 12.46 8.24 -0.21
C LEU A 120 13.28 9.12 0.74
N THR A 121 13.60 8.62 1.93
CA THR A 121 14.47 9.36 2.87
C THR A 121 15.85 9.62 2.27
N ARG A 122 16.45 8.61 1.62
CA ARG A 122 17.76 8.74 0.94
C ARG A 122 17.73 9.71 -0.23
N ILE A 123 16.63 9.72 -0.99
CA ILE A 123 16.46 10.65 -2.10
C ILE A 123 16.26 12.07 -1.56
N TYR A 124 15.37 12.23 -0.58
CA TYR A 124 15.00 13.51 0.00
C TYR A 124 16.14 14.17 0.77
N SER A 125 17.05 13.40 1.39
CA SER A 125 18.24 13.96 2.04
C SER A 125 19.14 14.70 1.06
N ASN A 126 19.15 14.29 -0.21
CA ASN A 126 19.95 14.89 -1.27
C ASN A 126 19.27 16.10 -1.93
N PHE A 127 18.03 16.42 -1.57
CA PHE A 127 17.31 17.56 -2.12
C PHE A 127 17.68 18.86 -1.40
N ASP A 128 17.85 19.92 -2.19
CA ASP A 128 17.96 21.28 -1.66
C ASP A 128 16.60 21.81 -1.19
N ARG A 129 16.60 22.91 -0.41
CA ARG A 129 15.36 23.48 0.15
C ARG A 129 14.29 23.80 -0.90
N SER A 130 14.68 24.27 -2.09
CA SER A 130 13.74 24.56 -3.18
C SER A 130 13.07 23.31 -3.74
N GLN A 131 13.80 22.19 -3.80
CA GLN A 131 13.30 20.90 -4.30
C GLN A 131 12.40 20.19 -3.27
N LYS A 132 12.68 20.39 -1.97
CA LYS A 132 11.88 19.84 -0.87
C LYS A 132 10.45 20.42 -0.80
N ASN A 133 10.26 21.62 -1.35
CA ASN A 133 8.96 22.29 -1.43
C ASN A 133 8.14 21.90 -2.67
N VAL A 134 8.62 20.96 -3.50
CA VAL A 134 7.90 20.48 -4.69
C VAL A 134 7.11 19.22 -4.31
N GLU A 135 5.86 19.12 -4.76
CA GLU A 135 5.06 17.90 -4.62
C GLU A 135 5.81 16.71 -5.22
N CYS A 136 6.01 15.67 -4.40
CA CYS A 136 6.67 14.45 -4.83
C CYS A 136 5.64 13.34 -4.89
N LEU A 137 5.27 12.91 -6.10
CA LEU A 137 4.23 11.91 -6.30
C LEU A 137 4.44 10.63 -5.47
N ALA A 138 5.68 10.18 -5.30
CA ALA A 138 5.99 9.00 -4.50
C ALA A 138 5.79 9.23 -2.99
N LEU A 139 6.12 10.43 -2.47
CA LEU A 139 5.85 10.80 -1.08
C LEU A 139 4.35 10.94 -0.84
N LYS A 140 3.64 11.68 -1.70
CA LYS A 140 2.19 11.81 -1.66
C LYS A 140 1.49 10.46 -1.65
N ASN A 141 1.97 9.53 -2.47
CA ASN A 141 1.40 8.19 -2.54
C ASN A 141 1.66 7.37 -1.27
N LEU A 142 2.87 7.42 -0.71
CA LEU A 142 3.17 6.81 0.60
C LEU A 142 2.25 7.39 1.69
N PHE A 143 2.10 8.71 1.73
CA PHE A 143 1.29 9.39 2.74
C PHE A 143 -0.19 9.04 2.61
N ASN A 144 -0.73 8.98 1.39
CA ASN A 144 -2.09 8.53 1.16
C ASN A 144 -2.30 7.09 1.64
N SER A 145 -1.36 6.18 1.35
CA SER A 145 -1.45 4.80 1.84
C SER A 145 -1.44 4.74 3.37
N LEU A 146 -0.49 5.43 4.02
CA LEU A 146 -0.41 5.48 5.48
C LEU A 146 -1.65 6.11 6.11
N PHE A 147 -2.15 7.22 5.55
CA PHE A 147 -3.38 7.88 5.99
C PHE A 147 -4.57 6.92 5.94
N LYS A 148 -4.77 6.25 4.80
CA LYS A 148 -5.90 5.34 4.61
C LYS A 148 -5.82 4.15 5.57
N ILE A 149 -4.67 3.50 5.69
CA ILE A 149 -4.49 2.37 6.62
C ILE A 149 -4.73 2.82 8.05
N PHE A 150 -4.18 3.96 8.45
CA PHE A 150 -4.36 4.45 9.81
C PHE A 150 -5.82 4.83 10.09
N SER A 151 -6.52 5.38 9.11
CA SER A 151 -7.93 5.77 9.27
C SER A 151 -8.89 4.57 9.34
N HIS A 152 -8.58 3.48 8.63
CA HIS A 152 -9.50 2.34 8.48
C HIS A 152 -9.07 1.08 9.23
N MET A 153 -7.78 0.96 9.58
CA MET A 153 -7.16 -0.27 10.11
C MET A 153 -6.32 0.01 11.37
N SER A 154 -6.61 1.08 12.12
CA SER A 154 -5.85 1.51 13.30
C SER A 154 -5.70 0.45 14.40
N GLN A 155 -6.60 -0.52 14.45
CA GLN A 155 -6.61 -1.59 15.46
C GLN A 155 -6.21 -2.96 14.91
N PHE A 156 -5.93 -3.07 13.61
CA PHE A 156 -5.55 -4.34 12.98
C PHE A 156 -4.10 -4.74 13.32
N ASN A 157 -3.66 -5.90 12.86
CA ASN A 157 -2.27 -6.36 12.99
C ASN A 157 -1.27 -5.28 12.52
N HIS A 158 -0.07 -5.24 13.09
CA HIS A 158 1.01 -4.26 12.80
C HIS A 158 0.62 -2.78 12.96
N CYS A 159 -0.48 -2.43 13.64
CA CYS A 159 -0.90 -1.04 13.84
C CYS A 159 0.20 -0.14 14.42
N GLU A 160 0.92 -0.60 15.45
CA GLU A 160 2.05 0.13 16.04
C GLU A 160 3.16 0.43 15.02
N LYS A 161 3.45 -0.51 14.12
CA LYS A 161 4.46 -0.30 13.07
C LYS A 161 3.99 0.75 12.06
N ILE A 162 2.72 0.70 11.66
CA ILE A 162 2.14 1.72 10.76
C ILE A 162 2.12 3.08 11.43
N PHE A 163 1.74 3.17 12.71
CA PHE A 163 1.76 4.40 13.47
C PHE A 163 3.18 4.98 13.56
N ASN A 164 4.15 4.18 13.98
CA ASN A 164 5.55 4.60 14.05
C ASN A 164 6.10 5.02 12.68
N LEU A 165 5.74 4.31 11.61
CA LEU A 165 6.12 4.66 10.25
C LEU A 165 5.50 6.00 9.81
N THR A 166 4.26 6.27 10.22
CA THR A 166 3.55 7.52 9.95
C THR A 166 4.24 8.69 10.67
N ILE A 167 4.52 8.55 11.96
CA ILE A 167 5.25 9.57 12.74
C ILE A 167 6.64 9.82 12.16
N LEU A 168 7.39 8.75 11.87
CA LEU A 168 8.71 8.86 11.26
C LEU A 168 8.64 9.59 9.91
N SER A 169 7.64 9.30 9.09
CA SER A 169 7.42 9.97 7.81
C SER A 169 7.15 11.46 8.00
N CYS A 170 6.30 11.84 8.96
CA CYS A 170 6.06 13.25 9.28
C CYS A 170 7.32 13.99 9.70
N VAL A 171 8.11 13.39 10.61
CA VAL A 171 9.34 14.01 11.10
C VAL A 171 10.37 14.16 9.98
N THR A 172 10.55 13.11 9.18
CA THR A 172 11.55 13.06 8.10
C THR A 172 11.22 14.06 6.98
N PHE A 173 9.95 14.14 6.61
CA PHE A 173 9.49 14.91 5.46
C PHE A 173 8.69 16.15 5.87
N ARG A 174 8.91 16.70 7.07
CA ARG A 174 8.18 17.85 7.63
C ARG A 174 8.16 19.12 6.76
N GLN A 175 9.09 19.22 5.81
CA GLN A 175 9.20 20.35 4.86
C GLN A 175 8.48 20.08 3.53
N SER A 176 7.95 18.87 3.34
CA SER A 176 7.16 18.53 2.17
C SER A 176 5.76 19.08 2.30
N LEU A 177 5.23 19.64 1.21
CA LEU A 177 3.84 20.08 1.13
C LEU A 177 2.85 18.92 1.39
N ASP A 178 3.22 17.71 0.99
CA ASP A 178 2.36 16.53 1.13
C ASP A 178 2.22 16.10 2.61
N CYS A 179 3.11 16.55 3.50
CA CYS A 179 3.16 16.12 4.90
C CYS A 179 1.92 16.54 5.71
N GLU A 180 1.20 17.58 5.27
CA GLU A 180 -0.04 18.04 5.91
C GLU A 180 -1.09 16.93 5.99
N ILE A 181 -1.17 16.05 4.98
CA ILE A 181 -2.09 14.91 4.95
C ILE A 181 -1.92 14.01 6.18
N LEU A 182 -0.66 13.76 6.56
CA LEU A 182 -0.37 12.91 7.71
C LEU A 182 -0.57 13.63 9.05
N TYR A 183 -0.29 14.94 9.13
CA TYR A 183 -0.55 15.72 10.33
C TYR A 183 -2.03 15.71 10.70
N THR A 184 -2.92 15.96 9.74
CA THR A 184 -4.37 15.87 9.95
C THR A 184 -4.82 14.48 10.39
N CYS A 185 -4.14 13.43 9.90
CA CYS A 185 -4.42 12.04 10.29
C CYS A 185 -4.13 11.80 11.77
N ILE A 186 -2.94 12.20 12.20
CA ILE A 186 -2.45 12.03 13.57
C ILE A 186 -3.31 12.85 14.54
N GLU A 187 -3.61 14.10 14.18
CA GLU A 187 -4.43 15.00 14.99
C GLU A 187 -5.82 14.41 15.24
N LYS A 188 -6.49 13.90 14.20
CA LYS A 188 -7.81 13.25 14.33
C LYS A 188 -7.79 12.02 15.24
N HIS A 189 -6.72 11.23 15.20
CA HIS A 189 -6.60 10.05 16.04
C HIS A 189 -6.53 10.42 17.53
N PHE A 190 -5.71 11.40 17.89
CA PHE A 190 -5.57 11.82 19.29
C PHE A 190 -6.77 12.61 19.82
N ILE A 191 -7.50 13.34 18.96
CA ILE A 191 -8.74 14.01 19.38
C ILE A 191 -9.82 12.97 19.75
N ASN A 192 -9.96 11.90 18.97
CA ASN A 192 -10.96 10.87 19.22
C ASN A 192 -10.67 10.02 20.48
N ASP A 193 -9.42 9.94 20.93
CA ASP A 193 -9.05 9.23 22.18
C ASP A 193 -9.31 10.05 23.45
N THR A 194 -9.70 11.33 23.33
CA THR A 194 -10.01 12.22 24.47
C THR A 194 -11.50 12.37 24.80
N THR A 195 -12.36 11.63 24.11
CA THR A 195 -13.83 11.59 24.31
C THR A 195 -14.31 10.19 24.64
#